data_AF-A0A8S3EJ14-F1
#
_entry.id   AF-A0A8S3EJ14-F1
#
_cell.length_a   1.000
_cell.length_b   1.000
_cell.length_c   1.000
_cell.angle_alpha   90.00
_cell.angle_beta   90.00
_cell.angle_gamma   90.00
#
_symmetry.space_group_name_H-M   'P 1'
#
loop_
_entity.id
_entity.type
_entity.pdbx_description
1 polymer ?
#
loop_
_entity_poly.entity_id
_entity_poly.type
_entity_poly.pdbx_seq_one_letter_code
_entity_poly.pdbx_strand_id
1 'polypeptide(L)'
;MLLLDLNPKLVMEIEFETLGENLIDRCKAVGRSKIFDSIGTLFALLTVVFTTIEVSNRHLHSEYKNLVNRTLPIAFANVSLMIYFVFEIIMKAWSFGPDKYFRASTAHILEGAVAVTCLVLQIVHMGIHGSPIVSLKELDLTEKQIPFLTLWEAIKTCNMLFIYRLVRFLPASKNIRIVVGTVIDEIRNGGAFFGVLFSFYYAYSILGMELFRGAVDNLYMRQNNTDAMICGTYEQLEYWPNGFDDFF
;
A
#
# COMPACT_ATOMS: atom_id res chain seq x y z
N MET A 1 21.79 59.97 -10.83
CA MET A 1 20.95 60.96 -10.14
C MET A 1 19.54 60.92 -10.76
N LEU A 2 18.80 59.84 -10.55
CA LEU A 2 17.42 59.63 -11.05
C LEU A 2 16.75 58.50 -10.20
N LEU A 3 16.85 58.62 -8.87
CA LEU A 3 16.23 57.69 -7.90
C LEU A 3 15.53 58.47 -6.76
N LEU A 4 14.82 59.55 -7.09
CA LEU A 4 14.05 60.30 -6.10
C LEU A 4 12.72 60.74 -6.73
N ASP A 5 11.75 59.82 -6.68
CA ASP A 5 10.30 60.06 -6.46
C ASP A 5 9.47 58.81 -6.79
N LEU A 6 9.95 57.62 -6.43
CA LEU A 6 9.04 56.46 -6.40
C LEU A 6 8.14 56.58 -5.17
N ASN A 7 6.83 56.63 -5.43
CA ASN A 7 5.78 56.57 -4.43
C ASN A 7 6.09 55.44 -3.43
N PRO A 8 6.11 55.69 -2.10
CA PRO A 8 6.48 54.69 -1.10
C PRO A 8 5.60 53.44 -1.15
N LYS A 9 4.37 53.53 -1.68
CA LYS A 9 3.52 52.37 -1.95
C LYS A 9 4.07 51.48 -3.06
N LEU A 10 4.61 52.07 -4.13
CA LEU A 10 5.14 51.34 -5.28
C LEU A 10 6.44 50.61 -4.93
N VAL A 11 7.30 51.23 -4.12
CA VAL A 11 8.55 50.59 -3.63
C VAL A 11 8.21 49.38 -2.76
N MET A 12 7.22 49.51 -1.88
CA MET A 12 6.79 48.43 -0.99
C MET A 12 6.14 47.27 -1.77
N GLU A 13 5.39 47.58 -2.83
CA GLU A 13 4.76 46.59 -3.71
C GLU A 13 5.81 45.81 -4.53
N ILE A 14 6.81 46.49 -5.08
CA ILE A 14 7.94 45.86 -5.78
C ILE A 14 8.80 45.02 -4.82
N GLU A 15 9.06 45.49 -3.60
CA GLU A 15 9.77 44.69 -2.58
C GLU A 15 8.97 43.46 -2.18
N PHE A 16 7.64 43.56 -2.06
CA PHE A 16 6.79 42.41 -1.72
C PHE A 16 6.72 41.38 -2.85
N GLU A 17 6.62 41.81 -4.11
CA GLU A 17 6.68 40.93 -5.28
C GLU A 17 8.03 40.22 -5.38
N THR A 18 9.14 40.95 -5.26
CA THR A 18 10.49 40.36 -5.31
C THR A 18 10.78 39.44 -4.13
N LEU A 19 10.27 39.74 -2.93
CA LEU A 19 10.36 38.82 -1.79
C LEU A 19 9.52 37.56 -2.02
N GLY A 20 8.34 37.70 -2.62
CA GLY A 20 7.44 36.61 -3.00
C GLY A 20 8.07 35.67 -4.04
N GLU A 21 8.67 36.20 -5.10
CA GLU A 21 9.36 35.40 -6.12
C GLU A 21 10.55 34.64 -5.54
N ASN A 22 11.36 35.31 -4.69
CA ASN A 22 12.47 34.68 -3.98
C ASN A 22 12.01 33.55 -3.06
N LEU A 23 10.89 33.71 -2.35
CA LEU A 23 10.30 32.67 -1.51
C LEU A 23 9.81 31.48 -2.34
N ILE A 24 9.14 31.74 -3.46
CA ILE A 24 8.65 30.70 -4.38
C ILE A 24 9.80 29.86 -4.90
N ASP A 25 10.88 30.48 -5.35
CA ASP A 25 12.03 29.76 -5.92
C ASP A 25 12.77 28.94 -4.86
N ARG A 26 12.85 29.45 -3.62
CA ARG A 26 13.38 28.67 -2.48
C ARG A 26 12.50 27.47 -2.17
N CYS A 27 11.19 27.61 -2.15
CA CYS A 27 10.28 26.48 -1.91
C CYS A 27 10.34 25.44 -3.03
N LYS A 28 10.45 25.86 -4.29
CA LYS A 28 10.71 24.95 -5.42
C LYS A 28 12.07 24.25 -5.27
N ALA A 29 13.11 24.95 -4.81
CA ALA A 29 14.41 24.34 -4.56
C ALA A 29 14.34 23.26 -3.46
N VAL A 30 13.57 23.50 -2.38
CA VAL A 30 13.35 22.51 -1.32
C VAL A 30 12.68 21.23 -1.86
N GLY A 31 11.62 21.37 -2.66
CA GLY A 31 10.92 20.22 -3.25
C GLY A 31 11.76 19.39 -4.23
N ARG A 32 12.87 19.97 -4.76
CA ARG A 32 13.84 19.29 -5.64
C ARG A 32 15.05 18.74 -4.90
N SER A 33 15.15 18.96 -3.60
CA SER A 33 16.32 18.58 -2.82
C SER A 33 16.35 17.08 -2.55
N LYS A 34 17.54 16.47 -2.63
CA LYS A 34 17.74 15.05 -2.29
C LYS A 34 17.37 14.72 -0.84
N ILE A 35 17.46 15.72 0.05
CA ILE A 35 17.10 15.59 1.46
C ILE A 35 15.58 15.37 1.58
N PHE A 36 14.78 16.11 0.82
CA PHE A 36 13.33 15.95 0.81
C PHE A 36 12.91 14.54 0.37
N ASP A 37 13.54 14.00 -0.67
CA ASP A 37 13.33 12.62 -1.11
C ASP A 37 13.74 11.58 -0.05
N SER A 38 14.85 11.82 0.65
CA SER A 38 15.34 10.96 1.73
C SER A 38 14.36 10.93 2.92
N ILE A 39 13.81 12.09 3.31
CA ILE A 39 12.79 12.19 4.37
C ILE A 39 11.52 11.44 3.96
N GLY A 40 11.05 11.61 2.72
CA GLY A 40 9.89 10.87 2.21
C GLY A 40 10.09 9.34 2.23
N THR A 41 11.33 8.89 2.01
CA THR A 41 11.70 7.47 2.10
C THR A 41 11.68 6.97 3.55
N LEU A 42 12.23 7.75 4.47
CA LEU A 42 12.20 7.43 5.91
C LEU A 42 10.75 7.31 6.41
N PHE A 43 9.89 8.24 6.01
CA PHE A 43 8.48 8.22 6.41
C PHE A 43 7.72 7.06 5.77
N ALA A 44 8.07 6.65 4.55
CA ALA A 44 7.53 5.44 3.94
C ALA A 44 7.90 4.19 4.76
N LEU A 45 9.15 4.08 5.23
CA LEU A 45 9.57 2.98 6.12
C LEU A 45 8.80 3.01 7.45
N LEU A 46 8.66 4.17 8.07
CA LEU A 46 7.88 4.33 9.31
C LEU A 46 6.42 3.90 9.13
N THR A 47 5.81 4.24 7.99
CA THR A 47 4.43 3.86 7.67
C THR A 47 4.26 2.33 7.61
N VAL A 48 5.20 1.63 6.97
CA VAL A 48 5.17 0.16 6.89
C VAL A 48 5.34 -0.46 8.28
N VAL A 49 6.25 0.07 9.10
CA VAL A 49 6.45 -0.40 10.47
C VAL A 49 5.19 -0.19 11.31
N PHE A 50 4.61 1.01 11.30
CA PHE A 50 3.40 1.31 12.06
C PHE A 50 2.20 0.49 11.61
N THR A 51 1.98 0.33 10.30
CA THR A 51 0.92 -0.54 9.77
C THR A 51 1.13 -1.99 10.17
N THR A 52 2.37 -2.49 10.15
CA THR A 52 2.68 -3.87 10.57
C THR A 52 2.40 -4.09 12.06
N ILE A 53 2.79 -3.13 12.91
CA ILE A 53 2.51 -3.19 14.35
C ILE A 53 1.01 -3.11 14.61
N GLU A 54 0.28 -2.26 13.89
CA GLU A 54 -1.18 -2.14 14.00
C GLU A 54 -1.88 -3.46 13.64
N VAL A 55 -1.50 -4.08 12.52
CA VAL A 55 -2.05 -5.37 12.09
C VAL A 55 -1.70 -6.47 13.08
N SER A 56 -0.45 -6.52 13.55
CA SER A 56 0.04 -7.53 14.51
C SER A 56 -0.68 -7.43 15.86
N ASN A 57 -0.73 -6.23 16.45
CA ASN A 57 -1.39 -6.01 17.74
C ASN A 57 -2.87 -6.40 17.71
N ARG A 58 -3.55 -6.17 16.58
CA ARG A 58 -4.97 -6.52 16.43
C ARG A 58 -5.21 -8.04 16.31
N HIS A 59 -4.24 -8.83 15.87
CA HIS A 59 -4.33 -10.30 15.83
C HIS A 59 -3.95 -10.98 17.16
N LEU A 60 -3.09 -10.35 17.97
CA LEU A 60 -2.48 -10.95 19.16
C LEU A 60 -3.25 -10.77 20.48
N HIS A 61 -4.30 -9.94 20.56
CA HIS A 61 -4.92 -9.62 21.85
C HIS A 61 -6.45 -9.69 21.84
N SER A 62 -6.98 -10.61 22.65
CA SER A 62 -8.38 -10.69 23.08
C SER A 62 -8.74 -9.72 24.20
N GLU A 63 -7.77 -9.00 24.79
CA GLU A 63 -8.00 -8.03 25.86
C GLU A 63 -8.24 -6.61 25.33
N TYR A 64 -9.52 -6.30 25.12
CA TYR A 64 -10.02 -5.05 24.54
C TYR A 64 -9.48 -3.76 25.19
N LYS A 65 -9.24 -3.73 26.50
CA LYS A 65 -8.99 -2.47 27.24
C LYS A 65 -7.53 -1.99 27.17
N ASN A 66 -6.57 -2.91 27.08
CA ASN A 66 -5.16 -2.60 26.93
C ASN A 66 -4.76 -2.34 25.46
N LEU A 67 -5.57 -2.85 24.52
CA LEU A 67 -5.37 -2.68 23.10
C LEU A 67 -5.55 -1.21 22.67
N VAL A 68 -6.58 -0.55 23.18
CA VAL A 68 -7.02 0.80 22.77
C VAL A 68 -5.98 1.88 23.05
N ASN A 69 -5.41 1.89 24.27
CA ASN A 69 -4.38 2.85 24.64
C ASN A 69 -3.10 2.69 23.81
N ARG A 70 -2.82 1.47 23.30
CA ARG A 70 -1.63 1.20 22.48
C ARG A 70 -1.85 1.42 20.99
N THR A 71 -3.06 1.17 20.46
CA THR A 71 -3.36 1.32 19.03
C THR A 71 -3.68 2.74 18.61
N LEU A 72 -4.24 3.55 19.51
CA LEU A 72 -4.62 4.94 19.24
C LEU A 72 -3.46 5.85 18.79
N PRO A 73 -2.27 5.86 19.44
CA PRO A 73 -1.14 6.66 18.95
C PRO A 73 -0.63 6.20 17.59
N ILE A 74 -0.71 4.90 17.30
CA ILE A 74 -0.26 4.31 16.02
C ILE A 74 -1.20 4.74 14.88
N ALA A 75 -2.51 4.68 15.12
CA ALA A 75 -3.51 5.12 14.16
C ALA A 75 -3.37 6.62 13.84
N PHE A 76 -3.13 7.46 14.85
CA PHE A 76 -2.88 8.89 14.65
C PHE A 76 -1.60 9.15 13.83
N ALA A 77 -0.54 8.40 14.09
CA ALA A 77 0.70 8.49 13.33
C ALA A 77 0.48 8.10 11.86
N ASN A 78 -0.28 7.03 11.58
CA ASN A 78 -0.58 6.58 10.22
C ASN A 78 -1.37 7.64 9.43
N VAL A 79 -2.38 8.27 10.03
CA VAL A 79 -3.13 9.37 9.39
C VAL A 79 -2.23 10.58 9.14
N SER A 80 -1.39 10.94 10.12
CA SER A 80 -0.46 12.08 9.98
C SER A 80 0.54 11.86 8.85
N LEU A 81 1.06 10.64 8.70
CA LEU A 81 1.97 10.27 7.60
C LEU A 81 1.25 10.28 6.25
N MET A 82 -0.01 9.84 6.19
CA MET A 82 -0.81 9.90 4.97
C MET A 82 -1.00 11.34 4.48
N ILE A 83 -1.30 12.27 5.39
CA ILE A 83 -1.39 13.71 5.09
C ILE A 83 -0.04 14.23 4.58
N TYR A 84 1.07 13.83 5.22
CA TYR A 84 2.41 14.19 4.75
C TYR A 84 2.66 13.73 3.31
N PHE A 85 2.26 12.53 2.91
CA PHE A 85 2.52 12.06 1.54
C PHE A 85 1.74 12.83 0.49
N VAL A 86 0.48 13.17 0.77
CA VAL A 86 -0.30 14.04 -0.12
C VAL A 86 0.36 15.41 -0.23
N PHE A 87 0.81 15.97 0.89
CA PHE A 87 1.59 17.20 0.89
C PHE A 87 2.89 17.08 0.08
N GLU A 88 3.62 15.97 0.22
CA GLU A 88 4.86 15.70 -0.51
C GLU A 88 4.63 15.69 -2.03
N ILE A 89 3.55 15.04 -2.48
CA ILE A 89 3.16 14.98 -3.90
C ILE A 89 2.78 16.38 -4.40
N ILE A 90 2.02 17.16 -3.64
CA ILE A 90 1.64 18.54 -4.00
C ILE A 90 2.90 19.41 -4.16
N MET A 91 3.81 19.36 -3.18
CA MET A 91 5.07 20.12 -3.22
C MET A 91 5.94 19.74 -4.42
N LYS A 92 6.03 18.44 -4.75
CA LYS A 92 6.77 17.98 -5.94
C LYS A 92 6.10 18.40 -7.23
N ALA A 93 4.78 18.23 -7.34
CA ALA A 93 4.01 18.66 -8.50
C ALA A 93 4.15 20.16 -8.74
N TRP A 94 4.11 20.98 -7.68
CA TRP A 94 4.31 22.42 -7.78
C TRP A 94 5.75 22.82 -8.16
N SER A 95 6.74 22.08 -7.66
CA SER A 95 8.15 22.38 -7.95
C SER A 95 8.59 22.05 -9.38
N PHE A 96 8.16 20.91 -9.92
CA PHE A 96 8.49 20.47 -11.28
C PHE A 96 7.48 20.96 -12.34
N GLY A 97 6.30 21.40 -11.90
CA GLY A 97 5.12 21.64 -12.72
C GLY A 97 4.27 20.36 -12.82
N PRO A 98 2.94 20.42 -12.56
CA PRO A 98 2.11 19.22 -12.39
C PRO A 98 2.09 18.36 -13.66
N ASP A 99 1.95 19.02 -14.80
CA ASP A 99 1.98 18.48 -16.15
C ASP A 99 3.27 17.73 -16.50
N LYS A 100 4.40 18.20 -15.99
CA LYS A 100 5.71 17.57 -16.22
C LYS A 100 5.94 16.44 -15.23
N TYR A 101 5.55 16.65 -13.97
CA TYR A 101 5.70 15.69 -12.89
C TYR A 101 4.96 14.38 -13.18
N PHE A 102 3.68 14.45 -13.54
CA PHE A 102 2.88 13.23 -13.79
C PHE A 102 3.21 12.56 -15.12
N ARG A 103 3.57 13.30 -16.18
CA ARG A 103 3.97 12.71 -17.46
C ARG A 103 5.37 12.08 -17.47
N ALA A 104 6.24 12.46 -16.52
CA ALA A 104 7.61 11.96 -16.48
C ALA A 104 7.70 10.46 -16.16
N SER A 105 6.79 9.90 -15.36
CA SER A 105 6.78 8.47 -15.03
C SER A 105 5.42 8.01 -14.56
N THR A 106 4.97 6.86 -15.05
CA THR A 106 3.73 6.19 -14.62
C THR A 106 3.75 5.83 -13.12
N ALA A 107 4.94 5.63 -12.54
CA ALA A 107 5.09 5.37 -11.11
C ALA A 107 4.63 6.55 -10.25
N HIS A 108 4.90 7.79 -10.67
CA HIS A 108 4.44 8.98 -9.93
C HIS A 108 2.91 9.13 -9.94
N ILE A 109 2.26 8.70 -11.03
CA ILE A 109 0.80 8.69 -11.14
C ILE A 109 0.22 7.65 -10.16
N LEU A 110 0.77 6.44 -10.16
CA LEU A 110 0.33 5.38 -9.25
C LEU A 110 0.53 5.76 -7.78
N GLU A 111 1.68 6.33 -7.42
CA GLU A 111 1.95 6.83 -6.08
C GLU A 111 0.95 7.90 -5.65
N GLY A 112 0.65 8.84 -6.55
CA GLY A 112 -0.36 9.87 -6.33
C GLY A 112 -1.75 9.29 -6.10
N ALA A 113 -2.15 8.35 -6.95
CA ALA A 113 -3.44 7.67 -6.86
C ALA A 113 -3.56 6.91 -5.53
N VAL A 114 -2.56 6.09 -5.17
CA VAL A 114 -2.56 5.33 -3.91
C VAL A 114 -2.65 6.25 -2.70
N ALA A 115 -1.83 7.31 -2.65
CA ALA A 115 -1.83 8.24 -1.51
C ALA A 115 -3.19 8.95 -1.33
N VAL A 116 -3.79 9.43 -2.44
CA VAL A 116 -5.10 10.09 -2.39
C VAL A 116 -6.20 9.09 -2.03
N THR A 117 -6.22 7.90 -2.64
CA THR A 117 -7.21 6.87 -2.32
C THR A 117 -7.12 6.44 -0.86
N CYS A 118 -5.93 6.22 -0.32
CA CYS A 118 -5.78 5.85 1.08
C CYS A 118 -6.23 6.97 2.03
N LEU A 119 -5.91 8.24 1.71
CA LEU A 119 -6.38 9.38 2.51
C LEU A 119 -7.91 9.47 2.52
N VAL A 120 -8.56 9.32 1.36
CA VAL A 120 -10.02 9.34 1.25
C VAL A 120 -10.64 8.20 2.06
N LEU A 121 -10.11 6.97 1.95
CA LEU A 121 -10.57 5.83 2.72
C LEU A 121 -10.45 6.07 4.24
N GLN A 122 -9.35 6.68 4.69
CA GLN A 122 -9.16 7.04 6.10
C GLN A 122 -10.15 8.11 6.57
N ILE A 123 -10.41 9.14 5.76
CA ILE A 123 -11.43 10.16 6.08
C ILE A 123 -12.82 9.54 6.17
N VAL A 124 -13.19 8.69 5.20
CA VAL A 124 -14.48 7.99 5.19
C VAL A 124 -14.62 7.10 6.42
N HIS A 125 -13.55 6.38 6.80
CA HIS A 125 -13.53 5.58 8.01
C HIS A 125 -13.75 6.40 9.28
N MET A 126 -13.06 7.53 9.41
CA MET A 126 -13.27 8.47 10.52
C MET A 126 -14.67 9.10 10.50
N GLY A 127 -15.26 9.29 9.31
CA GLY A 127 -16.60 9.85 9.16
C GLY A 127 -17.72 8.89 9.55
N ILE A 128 -17.56 7.59 9.29
CA ILE A 128 -18.57 6.56 9.58
C ILE A 128 -18.43 6.04 11.02
N HIS A 129 -17.21 5.70 11.45
CA HIS A 129 -16.96 5.10 12.77
C HIS A 129 -16.59 6.14 13.85
N GLY A 130 -16.59 7.43 13.49
CA GLY A 130 -16.16 8.52 14.36
C GLY A 130 -14.65 8.55 14.61
N SER A 131 -14.24 9.31 15.62
CA SER A 131 -12.85 9.31 16.10
C SER A 131 -12.41 7.88 16.46
N PRO A 132 -11.12 7.50 16.26
CA PRO A 132 -10.58 6.22 16.74
C PRO A 132 -10.79 6.00 18.26
N ILE A 133 -11.18 7.05 19.00
CA ILE A 133 -11.52 7.06 20.43
C ILE A 133 -12.92 6.47 20.73
N VAL A 134 -13.88 6.55 19.79
CA VAL A 134 -15.31 6.24 20.07
C VAL A 134 -15.77 4.94 19.39
N SER A 135 -15.02 4.43 18.41
CA SER A 135 -15.35 3.23 17.63
C SER A 135 -15.40 1.92 18.43
N LEU A 136 -15.19 1.94 19.75
CA LEU A 136 -15.25 0.75 20.61
C LEU A 136 -16.63 0.51 21.22
N LYS A 137 -17.54 1.48 21.13
CA LYS A 137 -18.91 1.32 21.67
C LYS A 137 -19.87 0.67 20.68
N GLU A 138 -19.52 0.61 19.40
CA GLU A 138 -20.40 0.08 18.33
C GLU A 138 -19.86 -1.19 17.66
N LEU A 139 -18.85 -1.83 18.24
CA LEU A 139 -18.30 -3.11 17.75
C LEU A 139 -19.25 -4.31 17.92
N ASP A 140 -20.50 -4.10 18.37
CA ASP A 140 -21.50 -5.16 18.53
C ASP A 140 -22.70 -5.06 17.57
N LEU A 141 -22.89 -3.97 16.82
CA LEU A 141 -24.16 -3.75 16.13
C LEU A 141 -23.98 -3.19 14.72
N THR A 142 -23.30 -3.91 13.82
CA THR A 142 -23.63 -4.02 12.37
C THR A 142 -22.48 -4.66 11.60
N GLU A 143 -22.21 -5.94 11.87
CA GLU A 143 -21.57 -6.79 10.87
C GLU A 143 -22.60 -7.10 9.76
N LYS A 144 -22.90 -6.09 8.94
CA LYS A 144 -23.64 -6.31 7.70
C LYS A 144 -22.60 -6.62 6.64
N GLN A 145 -22.39 -7.91 6.36
CA GLN A 145 -21.48 -8.39 5.33
C GLN A 145 -21.82 -7.74 3.98
N ILE A 146 -20.96 -6.80 3.56
CA ILE A 146 -20.97 -6.27 2.20
C ILE A 146 -20.00 -7.14 1.39
N PRO A 147 -20.38 -7.73 0.25
CA PRO A 147 -19.74 -8.96 -0.24
C PRO A 147 -18.42 -8.77 -1.01
N PHE A 148 -17.85 -7.56 -1.05
CA PHE A 148 -16.70 -7.30 -1.95
C PHE A 148 -15.49 -6.60 -1.31
N LEU A 149 -15.65 -5.89 -0.19
CA LEU A 149 -14.55 -5.45 0.69
C LEU A 149 -15.15 -4.76 1.93
N THR A 150 -14.80 -5.18 3.14
CA THR A 150 -15.12 -4.34 4.30
C THR A 150 -14.30 -3.04 4.24
N LEU A 151 -14.83 -1.92 4.74
CA LEU A 151 -14.11 -0.63 4.74
C LEU A 151 -12.73 -0.77 5.39
N TRP A 152 -12.64 -1.61 6.41
CA TRP A 152 -11.40 -1.96 7.08
C TRP A 152 -10.42 -2.75 6.20
N GLU A 153 -10.90 -3.77 5.48
CA GLU A 153 -10.09 -4.50 4.50
C GLU A 153 -9.57 -3.59 3.39
N ALA A 154 -10.37 -2.61 2.97
CA ALA A 154 -9.97 -1.61 1.97
C ALA A 154 -8.81 -0.75 2.48
N ILE A 155 -8.89 -0.27 3.72
CA ILE A 155 -7.82 0.52 4.35
C ILE A 155 -6.55 -0.32 4.52
N LYS A 156 -6.68 -1.55 5.02
CA LYS A 156 -5.55 -2.48 5.16
C LYS A 156 -4.87 -2.72 3.82
N THR A 157 -5.64 -3.01 2.78
CA THR A 157 -5.13 -3.26 1.43
C THR A 157 -4.44 -2.02 0.86
N CYS A 158 -5.04 -0.85 1.02
CA CYS A 158 -4.45 0.42 0.58
C CYS A 158 -3.13 0.72 1.31
N ASN A 159 -3.08 0.50 2.63
CA ASN A 159 -1.86 0.69 3.41
C ASN A 159 -0.77 -0.34 3.04
N MET A 160 -1.13 -1.55 2.60
CA MET A 160 -0.16 -2.51 2.06
C MET A 160 0.38 -2.08 0.69
N LEU A 161 -0.44 -1.44 -0.16
CA LEU A 161 0.03 -0.88 -1.44
C LEU A 161 1.09 0.22 -1.25
N PHE A 162 1.13 0.87 -0.09
CA PHE A 162 2.21 1.81 0.25
C PHE A 162 3.60 1.18 0.25
N ILE A 163 3.72 -0.14 0.46
CA ILE A 163 4.99 -0.88 0.34
C ILE A 163 5.58 -0.72 -1.07
N TYR A 164 4.77 -0.54 -2.11
CA TYR A 164 5.24 -0.30 -3.47
C TYR A 164 6.16 0.92 -3.59
N ARG A 165 5.93 1.96 -2.77
CA ARG A 165 6.80 3.14 -2.72
C ARG A 165 8.24 2.76 -2.35
N LEU A 166 8.43 1.76 -1.48
CA LEU A 166 9.77 1.24 -1.13
C LEU A 166 10.43 0.51 -2.29
N VAL A 167 9.66 -0.18 -3.15
CA VAL A 167 10.18 -0.92 -4.31
C VAL A 167 10.91 0.01 -5.28
N ARG A 168 10.42 1.24 -5.46
CA ARG A 168 11.07 2.25 -6.31
C ARG A 168 12.46 2.66 -5.82
N PHE A 169 12.70 2.60 -4.52
CA PHE A 169 14.00 2.91 -3.94
C PHE A 169 15.00 1.74 -4.03
N LEU A 170 14.54 0.51 -4.31
CA LEU A 170 15.43 -0.65 -4.47
C LEU A 170 16.51 -0.45 -5.55
N PRO A 171 16.19 -0.04 -6.80
CA PRO A 171 17.22 0.21 -7.83
C PRO A 171 18.04 1.49 -7.60
N ALA A 172 17.88 2.21 -6.49
CA ALA A 172 18.68 3.40 -6.20
C ALA A 172 20.17 3.07 -5.99
N SER A 173 20.49 1.86 -5.53
CA SER A 173 21.87 1.39 -5.44
C SER A 173 22.32 0.72 -6.73
N LYS A 174 23.59 0.94 -7.11
CA LYS A 174 24.18 0.36 -8.33
C LYS A 174 24.08 -1.17 -8.35
N ASN A 175 24.29 -1.82 -7.21
CA ASN A 175 24.29 -3.28 -7.10
C ASN A 175 22.89 -3.86 -7.31
N ILE A 176 21.87 -3.31 -6.63
CA ILE A 176 20.49 -3.78 -6.77
C ILE A 176 19.98 -3.51 -8.19
N ARG A 177 20.34 -2.37 -8.80
CA ARG A 177 19.97 -2.08 -10.19
C ARG A 177 20.46 -3.14 -11.17
N ILE A 178 21.67 -3.66 -10.99
CA ILE A 178 22.21 -4.74 -11.85
C ILE A 178 21.37 -6.00 -11.66
N VAL A 179 21.09 -6.39 -10.40
CA VAL A 179 20.28 -7.57 -10.09
C VAL A 179 18.86 -7.45 -10.67
N VAL A 180 18.21 -6.31 -10.48
CA VAL A 180 16.88 -6.04 -11.03
C VAL A 180 16.90 -6.08 -12.55
N GLY A 181 17.95 -5.53 -13.18
CA GLY A 181 18.15 -5.62 -14.63
C GLY A 181 18.22 -7.06 -15.10
N THR A 182 19.07 -7.88 -14.47
CA THR A 182 19.18 -9.30 -14.80
C THR A 182 17.86 -10.06 -14.62
N VAL A 183 17.10 -9.79 -13.55
CA VAL A 183 15.79 -10.43 -13.33
C VAL A 183 14.79 -10.05 -14.42
N ILE A 184 14.74 -8.77 -14.81
CA ILE A 184 13.86 -8.30 -15.88
C ILE A 184 14.25 -8.91 -17.23
N ASP A 185 15.56 -9.01 -17.50
CA ASP A 185 16.08 -9.60 -18.73
C ASP A 185 15.74 -11.10 -18.82
N GLU A 186 15.88 -11.84 -17.71
CA GLU A 186 15.45 -13.23 -17.62
C GLU A 186 13.94 -13.38 -17.86
N ILE A 187 13.10 -12.52 -17.29
CA ILE A 187 11.64 -12.56 -17.53
C ILE A 187 11.34 -12.27 -19.01
N ARG A 188 12.02 -11.31 -19.62
CA ARG A 188 11.82 -10.93 -21.03
C ARG A 188 12.24 -12.04 -21.98
N ASN A 189 13.34 -12.72 -21.70
CA ASN A 189 13.87 -13.80 -22.52
C ASN A 189 13.21 -15.16 -22.20
N GLY A 190 12.62 -15.30 -21.02
CA GLY A 190 11.97 -16.52 -20.54
C GLY A 190 10.63 -16.85 -21.20
N GLY A 191 10.15 -16.06 -22.16
CA GLY A 191 8.85 -16.27 -22.80
C GLY A 191 8.66 -17.68 -23.38
N ALA A 192 9.69 -18.25 -24.01
CA ALA A 192 9.64 -19.63 -24.52
C ALA A 192 9.56 -20.66 -23.38
N PHE A 193 10.32 -20.46 -22.30
CA PHE A 193 10.29 -21.31 -21.12
C PHE A 193 8.92 -21.28 -20.43
N PHE A 194 8.37 -20.07 -20.20
CA PHE A 194 7.02 -19.93 -19.64
C PHE A 194 5.96 -20.52 -20.55
N GLY A 195 6.06 -20.34 -21.87
CA GLY A 195 5.12 -20.94 -22.82
C GLY A 195 5.08 -22.47 -22.73
N VAL A 196 6.25 -23.12 -22.67
CA VAL A 196 6.34 -24.58 -22.47
C VAL A 196 5.78 -24.98 -21.10
N LEU A 197 6.13 -24.26 -20.04
CA LEU A 197 5.63 -24.51 -18.68
C LEU A 197 4.09 -24.42 -18.62
N PHE A 198 3.50 -23.37 -19.18
CA PHE A 198 2.05 -23.19 -19.25
C PHE A 198 1.38 -24.28 -20.08
N SER A 199 1.98 -24.70 -21.20
CA SER A 199 1.45 -25.79 -22.03
C SER A 199 1.41 -27.12 -21.28
N PHE A 200 2.46 -27.46 -20.52
CA PHE A 200 2.48 -28.67 -19.71
C PHE A 200 1.47 -28.58 -18.56
N TYR A 201 1.45 -27.47 -17.84
CA TYR A 201 0.49 -27.25 -16.75
C TYR A 201 -0.95 -27.41 -17.26
N TYR A 202 -1.29 -26.77 -18.38
CA TYR A 202 -2.61 -26.86 -18.98
C TYR A 202 -3.02 -28.29 -19.36
N ALA A 203 -2.13 -29.03 -20.04
CA ALA A 203 -2.40 -30.41 -20.45
C ALA A 203 -2.61 -31.33 -19.23
N TYR A 204 -1.76 -31.22 -18.21
CA TYR A 204 -1.87 -32.03 -17.01
C TYR A 204 -3.04 -31.63 -16.12
N SER A 205 -3.41 -30.35 -16.05
CA SER A 205 -4.62 -29.91 -15.31
C SER A 205 -5.89 -30.48 -15.93
N ILE A 206 -6.02 -30.47 -17.26
CA ILE A 206 -7.19 -31.08 -17.92
C ILE A 206 -7.22 -32.59 -17.70
N LEU A 207 -6.09 -33.28 -17.91
CA LEU A 207 -6.01 -34.72 -17.65
C LEU A 207 -6.33 -35.05 -16.19
N GLY A 208 -5.84 -34.24 -15.25
CA GLY A 208 -6.10 -34.38 -13.83
C GLY A 208 -7.58 -34.23 -13.48
N MET A 209 -8.26 -33.21 -14.03
CA MET A 209 -9.69 -33.03 -13.86
C MET A 209 -10.49 -34.20 -14.46
N GLU A 210 -10.16 -34.67 -15.67
CA GLU A 210 -10.89 -35.80 -16.28
C GLU A 210 -10.72 -37.12 -15.52
N LEU A 211 -9.55 -37.33 -14.88
CA LEU A 211 -9.25 -38.57 -14.16
C LEU A 211 -9.68 -38.55 -12.69
N PHE A 212 -9.57 -37.40 -12.02
CA PHE A 212 -9.62 -37.31 -10.55
C PHE A 212 -10.64 -36.29 -10.01
N ARG A 213 -11.49 -35.72 -10.86
CA ARG A 213 -12.55 -34.83 -10.40
C ARG A 213 -13.50 -35.54 -9.45
N GLY A 214 -13.73 -34.94 -8.29
CA GLY A 214 -14.54 -35.48 -7.20
C GLY A 214 -13.90 -36.65 -6.45
N ALA A 215 -12.62 -36.96 -6.69
CA ALA A 215 -11.94 -38.08 -6.03
C ALA A 215 -11.64 -37.79 -4.54
N VAL A 216 -11.47 -36.53 -4.18
CA VAL A 216 -11.24 -36.09 -2.80
C VAL A 216 -12.52 -35.45 -2.28
N ASP A 217 -13.37 -36.25 -1.61
CA ASP A 217 -14.62 -35.75 -1.02
C ASP A 217 -14.49 -35.60 0.51
N ASN A 218 -14.77 -34.39 0.99
CA ASN A 218 -14.80 -34.02 2.41
C ASN A 218 -15.96 -34.68 3.19
N LEU A 219 -16.96 -35.24 2.51
CA LEU A 219 -18.16 -35.79 3.14
C LEU A 219 -17.91 -37.11 3.87
N TYR A 220 -16.96 -37.93 3.40
CA TYR A 220 -16.70 -39.25 3.99
C TYR A 220 -16.12 -39.20 5.42
N MET A 221 -15.39 -38.14 5.78
CA MET A 221 -14.78 -37.99 7.12
C MET A 221 -15.58 -37.10 8.08
N ARG A 222 -16.54 -36.30 7.60
CA ARG A 222 -17.41 -35.51 8.49
C ARG A 222 -18.43 -36.40 9.24
N GLN A 223 -18.64 -37.62 8.75
CA GLN A 223 -19.70 -38.53 9.20
C GLN A 223 -19.18 -39.67 10.08
N ASN A 224 -17.88 -40.00 10.02
CA ASN A 224 -17.25 -40.98 10.91
C ASN A 224 -16.31 -40.27 11.88
N ASN A 225 -16.52 -40.57 13.15
CA ASN A 225 -15.91 -39.96 14.33
C ASN A 225 -14.41 -39.66 14.21
N THR A 226 -14.00 -38.66 14.99
CA THR A 226 -12.65 -38.23 15.36
C THR A 226 -11.83 -39.32 16.07
N ASP A 227 -11.77 -40.53 15.49
CA ASP A 227 -10.88 -41.58 15.96
C ASP A 227 -9.51 -41.39 15.32
N ALA A 228 -8.49 -41.44 16.18
CA ALA A 228 -7.09 -41.07 15.96
C ALA A 228 -6.62 -41.17 14.50
N MET A 229 -6.64 -40.03 13.82
CA MET A 229 -6.01 -39.91 12.51
C MET A 229 -4.54 -40.27 12.65
N ILE A 230 -4.05 -41.12 11.76
CA ILE A 230 -2.65 -41.51 11.76
C ILE A 230 -1.82 -40.26 11.43
N CYS A 231 -0.78 -40.01 12.23
CA CYS A 231 0.10 -38.86 12.02
C CYS A 231 0.80 -38.98 10.65
N GLY A 232 0.79 -37.90 9.89
CA GLY A 232 1.39 -37.79 8.56
C GLY A 232 0.47 -38.15 7.39
N THR A 233 -0.82 -38.44 7.62
CA THR A 233 -1.75 -38.72 6.49
C THR A 233 -2.32 -37.44 5.90
N TYR A 234 -2.83 -37.55 4.66
CA TYR A 234 -3.43 -36.47 3.89
C TYR A 234 -4.53 -35.74 4.68
N GLU A 235 -5.34 -36.51 5.39
CA GLU A 235 -6.48 -36.01 6.12
C GLU A 235 -6.04 -35.33 7.43
N GLN A 236 -4.96 -35.81 8.06
CA GLN A 236 -4.39 -35.24 9.30
C GLN A 236 -3.68 -33.90 9.06
N LEU A 237 -3.18 -33.70 7.84
CA LEU A 237 -2.54 -32.48 7.38
C LEU A 237 -3.52 -31.49 6.74
N GLU A 238 -4.82 -31.82 6.74
CA GLU A 238 -5.88 -30.98 6.17
C GLU A 238 -5.65 -30.59 4.71
N TYR A 239 -5.09 -31.51 3.90
CA TYR A 239 -4.80 -31.27 2.48
C TYR A 239 -6.02 -31.24 1.57
N TRP A 240 -7.23 -31.21 2.12
CA TRP A 240 -8.49 -31.13 1.41
C TRP A 240 -8.57 -30.13 0.25
N PRO A 241 -7.93 -28.94 0.29
CA PRO A 241 -7.91 -28.02 -0.86
C PRO A 241 -7.12 -28.55 -2.07
N ASN A 242 -6.29 -29.59 -1.92
CA ASN A 242 -5.46 -30.15 -2.98
C ASN A 242 -6.25 -31.17 -3.82
N GLY A 243 -7.21 -30.68 -4.60
CA GLY A 243 -8.04 -31.50 -5.49
C GLY A 243 -7.75 -31.28 -6.97
N PHE A 244 -8.56 -31.94 -7.81
CA PHE A 244 -8.65 -31.72 -9.26
C PHE A 244 -10.10 -31.40 -9.67
N ASP A 245 -10.83 -30.70 -8.80
CA ASP A 245 -12.26 -30.46 -8.99
C ASP A 245 -12.55 -29.33 -9.99
N ASP A 246 -11.62 -28.38 -10.08
CA ASP A 246 -11.59 -27.28 -11.03
C ASP A 246 -10.17 -27.05 -11.57
N PHE A 247 -10.01 -26.01 -12.38
CA PHE A 247 -8.76 -25.71 -13.08
C PHE A 247 -7.77 -24.88 -12.24
N PHE A 248 -8.25 -24.26 -11.15
CA PHE A 248 -7.47 -23.27 -10.37
C PHE A 248 -6.77 -23.93 -9.19
#